data_AF-A0A917LC30-F1
#
_entry.id   AF-A0A917LC30-F1
#
_cell.length_a   1.000
_cell.length_b   1.000
_cell.length_c   1.000
_cell.angle_alpha   90.00
_cell.angle_beta   90.00
_cell.angle_gamma   90.00
#
_symmetry.space_group_name_H-M   'P 1'
#
loop_
_entity.id
_entity.type
_entity.pdbx_description
1 polymer ?
#
loop_
_entity_poly.entity_id
_entity_poly.type
_entity_poly.pdbx_seq_one_letter_code
_entity_poly.pdbx_strand_id
1 'polypeptide(L)'
;MVFDVGGYVNLSSAVVVKSNITIDGTTAPGDGIGFMGREVSFSNSSNIIVRNVRFRQGDLDPDTGKSGINLYAGWPQAGLIGHSPGTGQ
;
A
#
# COMPACT_ATOMS: atom_id res chain seq x y z
N MET A 1 2.08 0.44 -15.00
CA MET A 1 0.62 0.21 -15.08
C MET A 1 -0.06 1.55 -15.29
N VAL A 2 -1.06 1.58 -16.18
CA VAL A 2 -1.88 2.77 -16.52
C VAL A 2 -3.35 2.46 -16.23
N PHE A 3 -4.17 3.49 -16.09
CA PHE A 3 -5.59 3.36 -15.72
C PHE A 3 -6.49 3.90 -16.82
N ASP A 4 -7.44 3.08 -17.27
CA ASP A 4 -8.51 3.51 -18.19
C ASP A 4 -9.77 3.99 -17.43
N VAL A 5 -9.77 3.86 -16.11
CA VAL A 5 -10.91 4.18 -15.22
C VAL A 5 -10.48 5.09 -14.07
N GLY A 6 -11.40 5.93 -13.61
CA GLY A 6 -11.22 6.82 -12.46
C GLY A 6 -12.01 6.35 -11.24
N GLY A 7 -11.85 7.07 -10.12
CA GLY A 7 -12.57 6.80 -8.87
C GLY A 7 -11.79 5.92 -7.91
N TYR A 8 -12.50 5.12 -7.10
CA TYR A 8 -11.91 4.25 -6.09
C TYR A 8 -12.04 2.78 -6.45
N VAL A 9 -10.91 2.07 -6.42
CA VAL A 9 -10.86 0.61 -6.39
C VAL A 9 -11.04 0.17 -4.94
N ASN A 10 -12.18 -0.46 -4.64
CA ASN A 10 -12.47 -0.99 -3.31
C ASN A 10 -11.87 -2.40 -3.15
N LEU A 11 -10.95 -2.57 -2.19
CA LEU A 11 -10.18 -3.79 -2.00
C LEU A 11 -10.91 -4.78 -1.07
N SER A 12 -11.14 -6.00 -1.56
CA SER A 12 -11.74 -7.10 -0.79
C SER A 12 -10.75 -7.81 0.14
N SER A 13 -9.45 -7.64 -0.08
CA SER A 13 -8.35 -8.11 0.79
C SER A 13 -7.18 -7.13 0.71
N ALA A 14 -6.22 -7.21 1.65
CA ALA A 14 -4.95 -6.50 1.48
C ALA A 14 -4.25 -6.96 0.18
N VAL A 15 -3.58 -6.04 -0.49
CA VAL A 15 -2.88 -6.30 -1.77
C VAL A 15 -1.39 -6.06 -1.60
N VAL A 16 -0.58 -7.07 -1.93
CA VAL A 16 0.89 -6.96 -1.90
C VAL A 16 1.41 -6.56 -3.28
N VAL A 17 2.14 -5.45 -3.35
CA VAL A 17 2.81 -4.95 -4.54
C VAL A 17 4.20 -5.59 -4.66
N LYS A 18 4.50 -6.13 -5.85
CA LYS A 18 5.80 -6.74 -6.14
C LYS A 18 6.85 -5.69 -6.53
N SER A 19 8.12 -6.07 -6.43
CA SER A 19 9.26 -5.26 -6.87
C SER A 19 9.22 -4.91 -8.37
N ASN A 20 9.91 -3.83 -8.75
CA ASN A 20 10.06 -3.35 -10.14
C ASN A 20 8.74 -2.92 -10.79
N ILE A 21 7.81 -2.36 -10.01
CA ILE A 21 6.51 -1.89 -10.49
C ILE A 21 6.45 -0.36 -10.46
N THR A 22 5.98 0.23 -11.55
CA THR A 22 5.51 1.63 -11.58
C THR A 22 3.99 1.67 -11.69
N ILE A 23 3.35 2.32 -10.71
CA ILE A 23 1.93 2.66 -10.71
C ILE A 23 1.81 4.15 -11.01
N ASP A 24 1.26 4.49 -12.18
CA ASP A 24 1.14 5.86 -12.63
C ASP A 24 -0.34 6.26 -12.75
N GLY A 25 -0.82 6.97 -11.73
CA GLY A 25 -2.20 7.45 -11.68
C GLY A 25 -2.52 8.58 -12.65
N THR A 26 -1.52 9.15 -13.34
CA THR A 26 -1.69 10.30 -14.26
C THR A 26 -2.61 9.99 -15.43
N THR A 27 -2.72 8.71 -15.81
CA THR A 27 -3.57 8.26 -16.92
C THR A 27 -5.04 8.11 -16.54
N ALA A 28 -5.37 8.10 -15.25
CA ALA A 28 -6.74 7.90 -14.79
C ALA A 28 -7.63 9.10 -15.17
N PRO A 29 -8.80 8.88 -15.79
CA PRO A 29 -9.74 9.94 -16.14
C PRO A 29 -10.43 10.55 -14.91
N GLY A 30 -11.02 11.74 -15.11
CA GLY A 30 -11.80 12.45 -14.08
C GLY A 30 -10.94 12.89 -12.90
N ASP A 31 -11.41 12.64 -11.67
CA ASP A 31 -10.71 13.02 -10.43
C ASP A 31 -9.49 12.13 -10.10
N GLY A 32 -9.03 11.33 -11.06
CA GLY A 32 -7.93 10.38 -10.91
C GLY A 32 -8.35 9.08 -10.23
N ILE A 33 -7.37 8.33 -9.71
CA ILE A 33 -7.55 6.99 -9.15
C ILE A 33 -7.17 6.92 -7.67
N GLY A 34 -7.79 5.99 -6.94
CA GLY A 34 -7.37 5.64 -5.59
C GLY A 34 -7.73 4.21 -5.20
N PHE A 35 -7.06 3.72 -4.16
CA PHE A 35 -7.36 2.45 -3.51
C PHE A 35 -8.01 2.70 -2.16
N MET A 36 -9.04 1.94 -1.82
CA MET A 36 -9.73 2.05 -0.54
C MET A 36 -10.16 0.71 0.04
N GLY A 37 -10.58 0.73 1.29
CA GLY A 37 -11.21 -0.40 1.97
C GLY A 37 -10.22 -1.31 2.69
N ARG A 38 -9.01 -1.51 2.16
CA ARG A 38 -7.93 -2.30 2.78
C ARG A 38 -6.53 -1.79 2.42
N GLU A 39 -5.53 -2.37 3.10
CA GLU A 39 -4.11 -2.04 2.93
C GLU A 39 -3.57 -2.36 1.54
N VAL A 40 -2.75 -1.45 1.00
CA VAL A 40 -1.79 -1.74 -0.08
C VAL A 40 -0.40 -1.87 0.53
N SER A 41 0.13 -3.09 0.50
CA SER A 41 1.41 -3.44 1.12
C SER A 41 2.53 -3.45 0.09
N PHE A 42 3.59 -2.72 0.37
CA PHE A 42 4.86 -2.72 -0.35
C PHE A 42 5.95 -3.41 0.47
N SER A 43 5.56 -4.22 1.46
CA SER A 43 6.49 -4.90 2.33
C SER A 43 7.41 -5.84 1.54
N ASN A 44 8.69 -5.91 1.95
CA ASN A 44 9.72 -6.74 1.31
C ASN A 44 9.86 -6.56 -0.22
N SER A 45 9.49 -5.38 -0.73
CA SER A 45 9.54 -5.07 -2.16
C SER A 45 10.45 -3.87 -2.43
N SER A 46 11.01 -3.80 -3.63
CA SER A 46 12.01 -2.80 -3.99
C SER A 46 11.82 -2.27 -5.41
N ASN A 47 12.38 -1.09 -5.68
CA ASN A 47 12.27 -0.42 -6.97
C ASN A 47 10.81 -0.23 -7.42
N ILE A 48 10.04 0.46 -6.58
CA ILE A 48 8.64 0.76 -6.84
C ILE A 48 8.44 2.27 -6.91
N ILE A 49 7.71 2.71 -7.93
CA ILE A 49 7.30 4.10 -8.09
C ILE A 49 5.78 4.13 -8.07
N VAL A 50 5.21 4.87 -7.13
CA VAL A 50 3.77 5.15 -7.10
C VAL A 50 3.59 6.66 -7.10
N ARG A 51 2.81 7.17 -8.05
CA ARG A 51 2.53 8.60 -8.17
C ARG A 51 1.12 8.86 -8.64
N ASN A 52 0.58 10.00 -8.21
CA ASN A 52 -0.75 10.49 -8.62
C ASN A 52 -1.88 9.51 -8.28
N VAL A 53 -1.72 8.73 -7.20
CA VAL A 53 -2.72 7.78 -6.69
C VAL A 53 -3.09 8.17 -5.25
N ARG A 54 -4.37 8.00 -4.89
CA ARG A 54 -4.86 8.19 -3.51
C ARG A 54 -4.93 6.85 -2.78
N PHE A 55 -4.52 6.82 -1.53
CA PHE A 55 -4.74 5.67 -0.63
C PHE A 55 -5.66 6.11 0.48
N ARG A 56 -6.79 5.42 0.65
CA ARG A 56 -7.75 5.71 1.71
C ARG A 56 -8.05 4.46 2.50
N GLN A 57 -7.49 4.43 3.70
CA GLN A 57 -8.08 3.59 4.72
C GLN A 57 -9.43 4.20 5.13
N GLY A 58 -10.47 3.39 5.05
CA GLY A 58 -11.82 3.82 5.42
C GLY A 58 -12.37 2.96 6.55
N ASP A 59 -13.57 3.29 7.01
CA ASP A 59 -14.30 2.52 8.02
C ASP A 59 -14.70 1.12 7.55
N LEU A 60 -14.52 0.84 6.24
CA LEU A 60 -14.77 -0.45 5.61
C LEU A 60 -13.71 -1.51 5.93
N ASP A 61 -12.58 -1.12 6.50
CA ASP A 61 -11.52 -2.05 6.91
C ASP A 61 -11.93 -2.70 8.25
N PRO A 62 -12.17 -4.02 8.34
CA PRO A 62 -12.56 -4.66 9.59
C PRO A 62 -11.35 -4.96 10.51
N ASP A 63 -10.11 -4.83 10.02
CA ASP A 63 -8.93 -5.29 10.75
C ASP A 63 -8.48 -4.29 11.83
N THR A 64 -7.83 -4.78 12.88
CA THR A 64 -7.17 -3.97 13.92
C THR A 64 -5.71 -3.70 13.52
N GLY A 65 -5.14 -2.53 13.86
CA GLY A 65 -3.78 -2.16 13.42
C GLY A 65 -3.71 -1.56 11.99
N LYS A 66 -4.85 -1.02 11.56
CA LYS A 66 -5.13 -0.39 10.27
C LYS A 66 -3.99 0.46 9.70
N SER A 67 -3.50 0.10 8.51
CA SER A 67 -2.71 0.99 7.64
C SER A 67 -3.24 1.03 6.20
N GLY A 68 -3.31 2.22 5.59
CA GLY A 68 -3.66 2.36 4.16
C GLY A 68 -2.49 1.97 3.24
N ILE A 69 -1.26 2.12 3.75
CA ILE A 69 -0.01 1.81 3.08
C ILE A 69 0.94 1.16 4.09
N ASN A 70 1.61 0.08 3.68
CA ASN A 70 2.68 -0.55 4.45
C ASN A 70 3.99 -0.58 3.64
N LEU A 71 5.09 -0.09 4.22
CA LEU A 71 6.41 0.03 3.58
C LEU A 71 7.49 -0.79 4.30
N TYR A 72 7.10 -1.77 5.08
CA TYR A 72 8.02 -2.52 5.93
C TYR A 72 8.99 -3.38 5.09
N ALA A 73 10.26 -2.98 5.05
CA ALA A 73 11.33 -3.89 4.71
C ALA A 73 11.53 -4.80 5.93
N GLY A 74 11.23 -6.09 5.79
CA GLY A 74 11.48 -7.07 6.83
C GLY A 74 12.86 -6.87 7.42
N TRP A 75 12.94 -6.69 8.74
CA TRP A 75 14.22 -6.78 9.43
C TRP A 75 14.85 -8.12 9.05
N PRO A 76 16.08 -8.17 8.50
CA PRO A 76 16.77 -9.43 8.33
C PRO A 76 16.85 -10.07 9.72
N GLN A 77 16.28 -11.27 9.88
CA GLN A 77 16.23 -11.96 11.17
C GLN A 77 17.62 -12.35 11.73
N ALA A 78 18.71 -11.96 11.06
CA ALA A 78 20.07 -12.14 11.51
C ALA A 78 20.85 -10.82 11.36
N GLY A 79 21.04 -10.10 12.48
CA GLY A 79 21.93 -8.94 12.51
C GLY A 79 21.54 -7.90 13.55
N LEU A 80 22.15 -8.03 14.73
CA LEU A 80 22.08 -7.12 15.87
C LEU A 80 22.28 -5.63 15.50
N ILE A 81 21.23 -4.81 15.55
CA ILE A 81 21.20 -3.46 16.18
C ILE A 81 19.82 -2.80 16.03
N GLY A 82 19.13 -2.59 17.16
CA GLY A 82 18.30 -1.39 17.39
C GLY A 82 16.79 -1.46 17.07
N HIS A 83 16.00 -1.35 18.14
CA HIS A 83 14.53 -1.20 18.25
C HIS A 83 13.68 -2.45 17.97
N SER A 84 13.46 -3.24 19.03
CA SER A 84 12.33 -4.17 19.13
C SER A 84 11.03 -3.37 19.11
N PRO A 85 10.10 -3.58 18.15
CA PRO A 85 8.74 -3.09 18.30
C PRO A 85 8.16 -3.82 19.51
N GLY A 86 7.82 -3.07 20.56
CA GLY A 86 7.05 -3.61 21.66
C GLY A 86 5.75 -4.18 21.12
N THR A 87 5.40 -5.39 21.55
CA THR A 87 4.04 -5.90 21.47
C THR A 87 3.09 -4.85 22.09
N GLY A 88 2.23 -4.25 21.28
CA GLY A 88 1.08 -3.47 21.77
C GLY A 88 1.04 -2.01 21.32
N GLN A 89 0.30 -1.77 20.24
CA GLN A 89 -0.85 -0.86 20.22
C GLN A 89 -1.95 -1.57 19.42
#